data_AF-G8LXF6-F1
#
_entry.id   AF-G8LXF6-F1
#
_cell.length_a   1.000
_cell.length_b   1.000
_cell.length_c   1.000
_cell.angle_alpha   90.00
_cell.angle_beta   90.00
_cell.angle_gamma   90.00
#
_symmetry.space_group_name_H-M   'P 1'
#
loop_
_entity.id
_entity.type
_entity.pdbx_description
1 polymer ?
#
loop_
_entity_poly.entity_id
_entity_poly.type
_entity_poly.pdbx_seq_one_letter_code
_entity_poly.pdbx_strand_id
1 'polypeptide(L)'
;MRDNIEVYKIWAPDDSLWSPWAKPVLFMQSAEIIFKKIELPEINWMPGLEKETMIVVDLPDRIGVHESLALARLGYRPVPLYNGVDGRTYKTAVKVDKIATALFEGTYILEESHIKPDAPPVFMLDSNRMKGKAKVPGSYDNRWCVFPQDMPSAAFLKKAGICKVIVRSDKIENDLSHILLRYQQEGIEIYLCNGEKIKKVSVVKPSKFRSLSYRFKVILGLTRNSAGGFGGRIPEPTQSSSRGRYYGYG
;
A
#
# COMPACT_ATOMS: atom_id res chain seq x y z
N MET A 1 -14.48 -21.63 -2.75
CA MET A 1 -13.64 -20.50 -2.29
C MET A 1 -12.72 -20.17 -3.45
N ARG A 2 -12.62 -18.90 -3.87
CA ARG A 2 -11.76 -18.51 -5.01
C ARG A 2 -10.31 -18.81 -4.68
N ASP A 3 -9.52 -19.17 -5.70
CA ASP A 3 -8.08 -19.28 -5.53
C ASP A 3 -7.45 -17.89 -5.33
N ASN A 4 -6.32 -17.85 -4.65
CA ASN A 4 -5.56 -16.64 -4.35
C ASN A 4 -5.16 -15.87 -5.63
N ILE A 5 -4.82 -16.57 -6.72
CA ILE A 5 -4.47 -15.95 -7.99
C ILE A 5 -5.70 -15.34 -8.64
N GLU A 6 -6.85 -16.01 -8.58
CA GLU A 6 -8.12 -15.47 -9.09
C GLU A 6 -8.49 -14.18 -8.37
N VAL A 7 -8.39 -14.17 -7.03
CA VAL A 7 -8.62 -12.98 -6.21
C VAL A 7 -7.66 -11.86 -6.64
N TYR A 8 -6.36 -12.13 -6.76
CA TYR A 8 -5.40 -11.14 -7.21
C TYR A 8 -5.74 -10.56 -8.59
N LYS A 9 -6.13 -11.39 -9.56
CA LYS A 9 -6.48 -10.96 -10.92
C LYS A 9 -7.72 -10.07 -10.99
N ILE A 10 -8.62 -10.12 -10.00
CA ILE A 10 -9.74 -9.17 -9.90
C ILE A 10 -9.24 -7.76 -9.56
N TRP A 11 -8.24 -7.67 -8.68
CA TRP A 11 -7.62 -6.39 -8.30
C TRP A 11 -6.61 -5.89 -9.34
N ALA A 12 -5.99 -6.80 -10.09
CA ALA A 12 -4.97 -6.52 -11.09
C ALA A 12 -5.29 -7.24 -12.43
N PRO A 13 -6.37 -6.85 -13.12
CA PRO A 13 -6.77 -7.51 -14.37
C PRO A 13 -5.77 -7.22 -15.49
N ASP A 14 -5.57 -8.20 -16.38
CA ASP A 14 -4.50 -8.14 -17.41
C ASP A 14 -4.66 -6.97 -18.39
N ASP A 15 -5.87 -6.44 -18.55
CA ASP A 15 -6.20 -5.33 -19.45
C ASP A 15 -6.06 -3.94 -18.82
N SER A 16 -5.91 -3.84 -17.48
CA SER A 16 -5.78 -2.55 -16.83
C SER A 16 -4.37 -1.99 -16.93
N LEU A 17 -4.29 -0.71 -17.30
CA LEU A 17 -3.04 0.07 -17.37
C LEU A 17 -2.25 0.06 -16.05
N TRP A 18 -2.92 -0.15 -14.93
CA TRP A 18 -2.36 0.01 -13.58
C TRP A 18 -1.96 -1.30 -12.91
N SER A 19 -2.35 -2.44 -13.46
CA SER A 19 -2.03 -3.78 -12.94
C SER A 19 -0.54 -4.04 -12.73
N PRO A 20 0.40 -3.53 -13.55
CA PRO A 20 1.84 -3.72 -13.32
C PRO A 20 2.35 -3.19 -11.96
N TRP A 21 1.59 -2.29 -11.31
CA TRP A 21 1.97 -1.71 -10.03
C TRP A 21 1.39 -2.48 -8.84
N ALA A 22 0.34 -3.27 -9.03
CA ALA A 22 -0.29 -4.04 -7.97
C ALA A 22 0.71 -5.03 -7.35
N LYS A 23 0.69 -5.15 -6.02
CA LYS A 23 1.56 -6.07 -5.28
C LYS A 23 0.80 -7.34 -4.91
N PRO A 24 1.33 -8.54 -5.24
CA PRO A 24 0.65 -9.81 -4.95
C PRO A 24 0.78 -10.26 -3.49
N VAL A 25 1.56 -9.56 -2.65
CA VAL A 25 2.02 -10.05 -1.34
C VAL A 25 0.87 -10.47 -0.41
N LEU A 26 -0.16 -9.64 -0.28
CA LEU A 26 -1.31 -9.96 0.58
C LEU A 26 -2.28 -10.99 -0.02
N PHE A 27 -2.07 -11.39 -1.27
CA PHE A 27 -2.84 -12.44 -1.92
C PHE A 27 -2.14 -13.80 -1.84
N MET A 28 -0.85 -13.86 -1.49
CA MET A 28 -0.09 -15.12 -1.43
C MET A 28 -0.63 -16.12 -0.39
N GLN A 29 -1.40 -15.64 0.58
CA GLN A 29 -2.02 -16.48 1.60
C GLN A 29 -3.53 -16.24 1.59
N SER A 30 -4.30 -17.32 1.69
CA SER A 30 -5.75 -17.23 1.74
C SER A 30 -6.16 -16.55 3.04
N ALA A 31 -7.04 -15.56 2.95
CA ALA A 31 -7.59 -14.91 4.12
C ALA A 31 -8.64 -15.80 4.80
N GLU A 32 -8.82 -15.63 6.10
CA GLU A 32 -10.04 -16.11 6.77
C GLU A 32 -11.21 -15.30 6.22
N ILE A 33 -11.97 -15.89 5.29
CA ILE A 33 -13.15 -15.25 4.70
C ILE A 33 -14.31 -15.43 5.67
N ILE A 34 -14.74 -14.32 6.27
CA ILE A 34 -16.01 -14.25 6.97
C ILE A 34 -16.97 -13.63 5.97
N PHE A 35 -17.99 -14.36 5.50
CA PHE A 35 -19.01 -13.78 4.62
C PHE A 35 -19.87 -12.78 5.40
N LYS A 36 -19.33 -11.58 5.63
CA LYS A 36 -20.03 -10.45 6.20
C LYS A 36 -20.18 -9.39 5.11
N LYS A 37 -21.38 -8.82 5.01
CA LYS A 37 -21.64 -7.71 4.10
C LYS A 37 -20.69 -6.56 4.47
N ILE A 38 -19.83 -6.16 3.52
CA ILE A 38 -19.00 -4.97 3.69
C ILE A 38 -19.92 -3.74 3.58
N GLU A 39 -19.92 -2.92 4.62
CA GLU A 39 -20.48 -1.58 4.57
C GLU A 39 -19.40 -0.62 4.05
N LEU A 40 -19.66 -0.04 2.87
CA LEU A 40 -18.77 0.92 2.25
C LEU A 40 -19.13 2.34 2.71
N PRO A 41 -18.13 3.20 2.97
CA PRO A 41 -18.38 4.59 3.29
C PRO A 41 -18.94 5.35 2.08
N GLU A 42 -19.68 6.42 2.34
CA GLU A 42 -20.00 7.40 1.32
C GLU A 42 -18.80 8.30 1.03
N ILE A 43 -18.58 8.61 -0.25
CA ILE A 43 -17.52 9.53 -0.69
C ILE A 43 -18.12 10.92 -0.82
N ASN A 44 -18.03 11.71 0.24
CA ASN A 44 -18.62 13.06 0.31
C ASN A 44 -17.63 14.19 -0.02
N TRP A 45 -16.34 13.87 -0.09
CA TRP A 45 -15.29 14.85 -0.33
C TRP A 45 -15.01 15.11 -1.82
N MET A 46 -15.68 14.39 -2.73
CA MET A 46 -15.54 14.53 -4.18
C MET A 46 -16.88 14.28 -4.87
N PRO A 47 -17.24 15.07 -5.90
CA PRO A 47 -18.56 14.99 -6.53
C PRO A 47 -18.77 13.75 -7.44
N GLY A 48 -17.69 13.09 -7.88
CA GLY A 48 -17.74 11.95 -8.79
C GLY A 48 -16.39 11.64 -9.44
N LEU A 49 -16.42 10.92 -10.55
CA LEU A 49 -15.21 10.53 -11.30
C LEU A 49 -14.54 11.72 -11.98
N GLU A 50 -13.31 12.02 -11.57
CA GLU A 50 -12.40 12.93 -12.28
C GLU A 50 -11.34 12.11 -13.03
N LYS A 51 -11.45 12.05 -14.37
CA LYS A 51 -10.58 11.20 -15.22
C LYS A 51 -9.10 11.57 -15.17
N GLU A 52 -8.78 12.83 -14.91
CA GLU A 52 -7.41 13.35 -14.86
C GLU A 52 -6.77 13.26 -13.48
N THR A 53 -7.45 12.59 -12.54
CA THR A 53 -7.08 12.54 -11.12
C THR A 53 -6.69 11.14 -10.71
N MET A 54 -5.45 10.95 -10.24
CA MET A 54 -5.05 9.77 -9.49
C MET A 54 -5.34 9.97 -8.00
N ILE A 55 -5.81 8.93 -7.32
CA ILE A 55 -6.01 8.96 -5.87
C ILE A 55 -4.98 8.04 -5.21
N VAL A 56 -4.42 8.46 -4.08
CA VAL A 56 -3.62 7.62 -3.19
C VAL A 56 -4.36 7.51 -1.87
N VAL A 57 -4.94 6.35 -1.57
CA VAL A 57 -5.58 6.08 -0.28
C VAL A 57 -4.52 5.55 0.67
N ASP A 58 -4.12 6.40 1.62
CA ASP A 58 -3.13 6.07 2.66
C ASP A 58 -3.80 6.15 4.04
N LEU A 59 -4.71 5.21 4.27
CA LEU A 59 -5.53 5.08 5.48
C LEU A 59 -5.12 3.82 6.26
N PRO A 60 -5.38 3.75 7.58
CA PRO A 60 -5.01 2.59 8.37
C PRO A 60 -5.93 1.39 8.12
N ASP A 61 -5.34 0.18 8.10
CA ASP A 61 -6.08 -1.08 8.16
C ASP A 61 -7.09 -1.22 6.98
N ARG A 62 -8.12 -2.06 7.13
CA ARG A 62 -9.20 -2.30 6.16
C ARG A 62 -9.96 -1.06 5.72
N ILE A 63 -9.89 0.05 6.46
CA ILE A 63 -10.59 1.30 6.11
C ILE A 63 -10.10 1.82 4.76
N GLY A 64 -8.79 1.70 4.46
CA GLY A 64 -8.27 2.06 3.14
C GLY A 64 -8.82 1.20 2.02
N VAL A 65 -9.04 -0.10 2.28
CA VAL A 65 -9.67 -1.01 1.32
C VAL A 65 -11.13 -0.62 1.07
N HIS A 66 -11.90 -0.37 2.13
CA HIS A 66 -13.31 -0.01 2.02
C HIS A 66 -13.50 1.34 1.29
N GLU A 67 -12.70 2.36 1.61
CA GLU A 67 -12.81 3.65 0.91
C GLU A 67 -12.41 3.51 -0.57
N SER A 68 -11.43 2.67 -0.89
CA SER A 68 -11.06 2.39 -2.28
C SER A 68 -12.15 1.64 -3.05
N LEU A 69 -12.87 0.72 -2.40
CA LEU A 69 -14.04 0.06 -2.99
C LEU A 69 -15.21 1.03 -3.19
N ALA A 70 -15.40 2.01 -2.30
CA ALA A 70 -16.38 3.07 -2.51
C ALA A 70 -16.00 3.97 -3.70
N LEU A 71 -14.72 4.29 -3.87
CA LEU A 71 -14.21 4.99 -5.06
C LEU A 71 -14.36 4.13 -6.32
N ALA A 72 -14.27 2.81 -6.22
CA ALA A 72 -14.51 1.89 -7.33
C ALA A 72 -15.93 2.00 -7.88
N ARG A 73 -16.93 2.19 -7.00
CA ARG A 73 -18.32 2.47 -7.40
C ARG A 73 -18.49 3.78 -8.15
N LEU A 74 -17.60 4.74 -7.94
CA LEU A 74 -17.54 5.98 -8.74
C LEU A 74 -16.84 5.77 -10.09
N GLY A 75 -16.25 4.59 -10.34
CA GLY A 75 -15.57 4.25 -11.59
C GLY A 75 -14.06 4.41 -11.56
N TYR A 76 -13.43 4.56 -10.39
CA TYR A 76 -11.97 4.48 -10.26
C TYR A 76 -11.50 3.02 -10.22
N ARG A 77 -10.22 2.77 -10.53
CA ARG A 77 -9.57 1.45 -10.44
C ARG A 77 -8.73 1.33 -9.16
N PRO A 78 -9.13 0.55 -8.15
CA PRO A 78 -8.25 0.26 -7.02
C PRO A 78 -7.03 -0.57 -7.41
N VAL A 79 -5.87 -0.23 -6.86
CA VAL A 79 -4.58 -0.86 -7.12
C VAL A 79 -3.86 -1.12 -5.80
N PRO A 80 -3.85 -2.37 -5.29
CA PRO A 80 -3.21 -2.70 -4.01
C PRO A 80 -1.69 -2.56 -4.08
N LEU A 81 -1.08 -1.71 -3.23
CA LEU A 81 0.39 -1.56 -3.13
C LEU A 81 0.97 -2.16 -1.85
N TYR A 82 0.17 -2.89 -1.07
CA TYR A 82 0.59 -3.46 0.20
C TYR A 82 1.76 -4.45 0.04
N ASN A 83 2.84 -4.21 0.78
CA ASN A 83 4.07 -5.00 0.65
C ASN A 83 4.58 -5.59 2.00
N GLY A 84 3.79 -5.45 3.06
CA GLY A 84 4.06 -6.09 4.36
C GLY A 84 3.48 -7.50 4.39
N VAL A 85 4.27 -8.47 4.83
CA VAL A 85 3.91 -9.89 4.89
C VAL A 85 3.30 -10.20 6.25
N ASP A 86 2.30 -11.07 6.31
CA ASP A 86 1.82 -11.60 7.58
C ASP A 86 2.81 -12.62 8.15
N GLY A 87 3.29 -12.34 9.37
CA GLY A 87 4.19 -13.22 10.12
C GLY A 87 3.50 -14.40 10.80
N ARG A 88 2.17 -14.56 10.64
CA ARG A 88 1.36 -15.59 11.30
C ARG A 88 1.56 -15.61 12.82
N THR A 89 1.65 -14.43 13.40
CA THR A 89 1.86 -14.24 14.84
C THR A 89 1.12 -13.01 15.32
N TYR A 90 0.59 -13.08 16.56
CA TYR A 90 -0.11 -11.95 17.18
C TYR A 90 0.79 -10.75 17.47
N LYS A 91 2.12 -10.96 17.49
CA LYS A 91 3.12 -9.92 17.75
C LYS A 91 3.76 -9.43 16.43
N THR A 92 2.96 -8.83 15.55
CA THR A 92 3.44 -8.16 14.31
C THR A 92 3.53 -6.64 14.51
N ALA A 93 4.47 -6.00 13.83
CA ALA A 93 4.63 -4.55 13.85
C ALA A 93 3.49 -3.81 13.12
N VAL A 94 2.97 -4.41 12.05
CA VAL A 94 1.84 -3.94 11.26
C VAL A 94 0.84 -5.10 11.13
N LYS A 95 -0.42 -4.87 11.50
CA LYS A 95 -1.48 -5.88 11.38
C LYS A 95 -2.09 -5.81 9.98
N VAL A 96 -1.78 -6.81 9.16
CA VAL A 96 -2.18 -6.87 7.73
C VAL A 96 -3.28 -7.90 7.45
N ASP A 97 -3.62 -8.72 8.45
CA ASP A 97 -4.66 -9.77 8.41
C ASP A 97 -6.00 -9.21 7.94
N LYS A 98 -6.45 -8.12 8.56
CA LYS A 98 -7.70 -7.45 8.23
C LYS A 98 -7.69 -6.78 6.85
N ILE A 99 -6.53 -6.35 6.37
CA ILE A 99 -6.38 -5.81 5.02
C ILE A 99 -6.54 -6.95 4.02
N ALA A 100 -5.88 -8.09 4.24
CA ALA A 100 -6.02 -9.28 3.42
C ALA A 100 -7.49 -9.75 3.39
N THR A 101 -8.15 -9.90 4.53
CA THR A 101 -9.58 -10.25 4.60
C THR A 101 -10.45 -9.28 3.78
N ALA A 102 -10.26 -7.97 3.92
CA ALA A 102 -11.01 -6.98 3.17
C ALA A 102 -10.73 -7.03 1.65
N LEU A 103 -9.52 -7.36 1.23
CA LEU A 103 -9.18 -7.54 -0.19
C LEU A 103 -9.93 -8.75 -0.79
N PHE A 104 -10.03 -9.85 -0.04
CA PHE A 104 -10.76 -11.05 -0.49
C PHE A 104 -12.27 -10.78 -0.54
N GLU A 105 -12.84 -10.22 0.54
CA GLU A 105 -14.26 -9.87 0.61
C GLU A 105 -14.66 -8.82 -0.44
N GLY A 106 -13.78 -7.87 -0.75
CA GLY A 106 -14.02 -6.80 -1.70
C GLY A 106 -14.10 -7.23 -3.17
N THR A 107 -13.70 -8.46 -3.50
CA THR A 107 -13.69 -8.94 -4.89
C THR A 107 -15.06 -8.89 -5.56
N TYR A 108 -16.11 -9.27 -4.83
CA TYR A 108 -17.48 -9.23 -5.33
C TYR A 108 -17.90 -7.82 -5.76
N ILE A 109 -17.55 -6.81 -4.95
CA ILE A 109 -17.89 -5.42 -5.23
C ILE A 109 -17.13 -4.91 -6.46
N LEU A 110 -15.86 -5.28 -6.62
CA LEU A 110 -15.07 -4.85 -7.77
C LEU A 110 -15.59 -5.41 -9.10
N GLU A 111 -16.02 -6.68 -9.11
CA GLU A 111 -16.59 -7.30 -10.30
C GLU A 111 -17.91 -6.64 -10.70
N GLU A 112 -18.78 -6.34 -9.74
CA GLU A 112 -20.03 -5.61 -9.98
C GLU A 112 -19.82 -4.16 -10.43
N SER A 113 -18.67 -3.56 -10.11
CA SER A 113 -18.39 -2.15 -10.43
C SER A 113 -18.09 -1.91 -11.91
N HIS A 114 -17.89 -2.96 -12.72
CA HIS A 114 -17.65 -2.87 -14.18
C HIS A 114 -16.68 -1.74 -14.60
N ILE A 115 -15.57 -1.62 -13.87
CA ILE A 115 -14.61 -0.53 -14.01
C ILE A 115 -13.90 -0.64 -15.36
N LYS A 116 -13.74 0.50 -16.06
CA LYS A 116 -13.04 0.52 -17.35
C LYS A 116 -11.55 0.18 -17.20
N PRO A 117 -10.90 -0.40 -18.22
CA PRO A 117 -9.47 -0.72 -18.17
C PRO A 117 -8.57 0.53 -18.03
N ASP A 118 -9.00 1.65 -18.61
CA ASP A 118 -8.35 2.97 -18.61
C ASP A 118 -8.82 3.90 -17.47
N ALA A 119 -9.66 3.40 -16.56
CA ALA A 119 -10.14 4.19 -15.43
C ALA A 119 -8.98 4.74 -14.58
N PRO A 120 -9.08 5.97 -14.04
CA PRO A 120 -8.03 6.53 -13.19
C PRO A 120 -7.77 5.66 -11.94
N PRO A 121 -6.53 5.59 -11.44
CA PRO A 121 -6.17 4.66 -10.39
C PRO A 121 -6.44 5.21 -8.99
N VAL A 122 -6.77 4.30 -8.06
CA VAL A 122 -6.68 4.48 -6.61
C VAL A 122 -5.55 3.58 -6.10
N PHE A 123 -4.37 4.15 -5.85
CA PHE A 123 -3.27 3.41 -5.25
C PHE A 123 -3.49 3.26 -3.74
N MET A 124 -3.47 2.03 -3.26
CA MET A 124 -3.87 1.69 -1.89
C MET A 124 -2.65 1.39 -1.03
N LEU A 125 -2.47 2.18 0.03
CA LEU A 125 -1.42 2.04 1.02
C LEU A 125 -2.03 1.86 2.42
N ASP A 126 -1.24 1.34 3.35
CA ASP A 126 -1.60 1.29 4.77
C ASP A 126 -0.76 2.33 5.53
N SER A 127 -1.42 3.30 6.17
CA SER A 127 -0.72 4.33 6.94
C SER A 127 -0.01 3.76 8.17
N ASN A 128 -0.41 2.58 8.65
CA ASN A 128 0.27 1.93 9.77
C ASN A 128 1.67 1.43 9.40
N ARG A 129 2.01 1.31 8.10
CA ARG A 129 3.35 0.91 7.64
C ARG A 129 4.46 1.80 8.21
N MET A 130 4.17 3.08 8.41
CA MET A 130 5.11 4.08 8.93
C MET A 130 4.98 4.32 10.43
N LYS A 131 3.95 3.74 11.08
CA LYS A 131 3.65 3.93 12.52
C LYS A 131 4.12 2.76 13.39
N GLY A 132 4.60 1.67 12.78
CA GLY A 132 5.05 0.50 13.53
C GLY A 132 6.20 0.83 14.49
N LYS A 133 6.10 0.33 15.73
CA LYS A 133 7.10 0.52 16.79
C LYS A 133 8.48 0.00 16.34
N ALA A 134 9.54 0.48 16.98
CA ALA A 134 10.91 0.00 16.77
C ALA A 134 10.99 -1.53 16.93
N LYS A 135 12.01 -2.17 16.33
CA LYS A 135 12.21 -3.63 16.37
C LYS A 135 12.12 -4.14 17.81
N VAL A 136 11.05 -4.87 18.15
CA VAL A 136 10.87 -5.50 19.46
C VAL A 136 11.35 -6.95 19.37
N PRO A 137 12.27 -7.41 20.23
CA PRO A 137 12.65 -8.82 20.28
C PRO A 137 11.46 -9.77 20.44
N GLY A 138 11.47 -10.89 19.73
CA GLY A 138 10.37 -11.87 19.75
C GLY A 138 9.11 -11.45 18.97
N SER A 139 9.12 -10.27 18.33
CA SER A 139 8.06 -9.82 17.41
C SER A 139 8.43 -10.04 15.94
N TYR A 140 7.46 -9.91 15.04
CA TYR A 140 7.64 -9.96 13.59
C TYR A 140 7.60 -8.55 13.00
N ASP A 141 8.69 -8.12 12.38
CA ASP A 141 8.80 -6.81 11.75
C ASP A 141 8.43 -6.92 10.27
N ASN A 142 7.20 -6.51 9.95
CA ASN A 142 6.64 -6.41 8.60
C ASN A 142 6.34 -4.98 8.20
N ARG A 143 7.01 -4.00 8.82
CA ARG A 143 6.98 -2.62 8.34
C ARG A 143 7.57 -2.57 6.94
N TRP A 144 7.07 -1.65 6.15
CA TRP A 144 7.48 -1.46 4.76
C TRP A 144 7.34 0.01 4.40
N CYS A 145 7.93 0.39 3.27
CA CYS A 145 7.87 1.75 2.74
C CYS A 145 7.71 1.69 1.23
N VAL A 146 7.18 2.76 0.65
CA VAL A 146 7.15 2.93 -0.81
C VAL A 146 8.41 3.61 -1.32
N PHE A 147 8.82 3.21 -2.52
CA PHE A 147 9.87 3.86 -3.28
C PHE A 147 9.33 4.41 -4.62
N PRO A 148 10.05 5.34 -5.27
CA PRO A 148 9.63 5.88 -6.57
C PRO A 148 9.41 4.86 -7.70
N GLN A 149 9.85 3.61 -7.55
CA GLN A 149 9.66 2.52 -8.51
C GLN A 149 8.45 1.64 -8.17
N ASP A 150 7.82 1.84 -7.01
CA ASP A 150 6.61 1.13 -6.63
C ASP A 150 5.35 1.80 -7.21
N MET A 151 5.50 2.97 -7.84
CA MET A 151 4.43 3.74 -8.46
C MET A 151 4.87 4.27 -9.84
N PRO A 152 3.92 4.59 -10.75
CA PRO A 152 4.25 5.12 -12.07
C PRO A 152 5.07 6.41 -12.02
N SER A 153 5.88 6.65 -13.04
CA SER A 153 6.60 7.92 -13.17
C SER A 153 5.64 9.07 -13.52
N ALA A 154 6.05 10.32 -13.27
CA ALA A 154 5.26 11.48 -13.66
C ALA A 154 4.98 11.53 -15.17
N ALA A 155 5.97 11.13 -15.98
CA ALA A 155 5.80 11.05 -17.44
C ALA A 155 4.76 10.01 -17.84
N PHE A 156 4.75 8.85 -17.16
CA PHE A 156 3.72 7.82 -17.36
C PHE A 156 2.33 8.36 -17.00
N LEU A 157 2.20 8.99 -15.83
CA LEU A 157 0.94 9.60 -15.37
C LEU A 157 0.42 10.65 -16.37
N LYS A 158 1.27 11.58 -16.80
CA LYS A 158 0.91 12.60 -17.81
C LYS A 158 0.48 11.98 -19.14
N LYS A 159 1.18 10.93 -19.61
CA LYS A 159 0.79 10.19 -20.82
C LYS A 159 -0.58 9.52 -20.70
N ALA A 160 -0.93 9.08 -19.48
CA ALA A 160 -2.24 8.54 -19.16
C ALA A 160 -3.32 9.61 -18.88
N GLY A 161 -3.01 10.90 -19.08
CA GLY A 161 -3.93 12.01 -18.85
C GLY A 161 -4.06 12.47 -17.40
N ILE A 162 -3.24 11.93 -16.49
CA ILE A 162 -3.27 12.31 -15.07
C ILE A 162 -2.44 13.58 -14.85
N CYS A 163 -3.12 14.65 -14.41
CA CYS A 163 -2.51 15.93 -14.07
C CYS A 163 -2.67 16.29 -12.57
N LYS A 164 -3.52 15.56 -11.86
CA LYS A 164 -3.86 15.80 -10.44
C LYS A 164 -3.67 14.53 -9.61
N VAL A 165 -3.16 14.70 -8.39
CA VAL A 165 -3.07 13.64 -7.38
C VAL A 165 -3.77 14.08 -6.10
N ILE A 166 -4.72 13.29 -5.62
CA ILE A 166 -5.34 13.46 -4.31
C ILE A 166 -4.80 12.38 -3.38
N VAL A 167 -4.13 12.79 -2.30
CA VAL A 167 -3.73 11.89 -1.21
C VAL A 167 -4.82 11.90 -0.17
N ARG A 168 -5.51 10.77 -0.01
CA ARG A 168 -6.49 10.56 1.05
C ARG A 168 -5.77 10.07 2.31
N SER A 169 -5.47 11.02 3.21
CA SER A 169 -4.80 10.78 4.50
C SER A 169 -4.85 12.05 5.36
N ASP A 170 -4.54 11.95 6.65
CA ASP A 170 -4.41 13.12 7.53
C ASP A 170 -3.14 13.92 7.24
N LYS A 171 -2.09 13.24 6.77
CA LYS A 171 -0.79 13.82 6.43
C LYS A 171 -0.10 13.01 5.35
N ILE A 172 0.85 13.63 4.66
CA ILE A 172 1.72 12.91 3.71
C ILE A 172 2.87 12.27 4.50
N GLU A 173 2.97 10.94 4.45
CA GLU A 173 4.07 10.21 5.07
C GLU A 173 5.40 10.44 4.33
N ASN A 174 6.53 10.34 5.04
CA ASN A 174 7.83 10.71 4.51
C ASN A 174 8.21 9.87 3.27
N ASP A 175 7.91 8.57 3.26
CA ASP A 175 8.22 7.70 2.13
C ASP A 175 7.48 8.13 0.85
N LEU A 176 6.17 8.40 0.97
CA LEU A 176 5.32 8.86 -0.11
C LEU A 176 5.74 10.25 -0.62
N SER A 177 6.23 11.14 0.25
CA SER A 177 6.70 12.47 -0.15
C SER A 177 7.83 12.44 -1.19
N HIS A 178 8.67 11.39 -1.21
CA HIS A 178 9.71 11.22 -2.23
C HIS A 178 9.16 10.94 -3.62
N ILE A 179 7.93 10.41 -3.70
CA ILE A 179 7.23 10.14 -4.95
C ILE A 179 6.46 11.40 -5.36
N LEU A 180 5.66 11.95 -4.45
CA LEU A 180 4.82 13.12 -4.73
C LEU A 180 5.63 14.37 -5.09
N LEU A 181 6.81 14.56 -4.50
CA LEU A 181 7.68 15.68 -4.89
C LEU A 181 8.17 15.54 -6.33
N ARG A 182 8.41 14.33 -6.82
CA ARG A 182 8.78 14.12 -8.23
C ARG A 182 7.62 14.46 -9.15
N TYR A 183 6.40 14.11 -8.77
CA TYR A 183 5.19 14.49 -9.51
C TYR A 183 5.02 16.01 -9.54
N GLN A 184 5.15 16.68 -8.39
CA GLN A 184 5.07 18.13 -8.29
C GLN A 184 6.15 18.85 -9.13
N GLN A 185 7.40 18.36 -9.11
CA GLN A 185 8.49 18.90 -9.95
C GLN A 185 8.20 18.78 -11.45
N GLU A 186 7.32 17.86 -11.84
CA GLU A 186 6.94 17.55 -13.21
C GLU A 186 5.59 18.17 -13.61
N GLY A 187 5.04 19.05 -12.76
CA GLY A 187 3.84 19.84 -13.02
C GLY A 187 2.51 19.18 -12.59
N ILE A 188 2.55 18.03 -11.91
CA ILE A 188 1.33 17.38 -11.39
C ILE A 188 0.91 18.07 -10.10
N GLU A 189 -0.37 18.45 -10.00
CA GLU A 189 -0.90 19.09 -8.81
C GLU A 189 -1.14 18.09 -7.68
N ILE A 190 -0.69 18.42 -6.46
CA ILE A 190 -0.85 17.55 -5.30
C ILE A 190 -1.87 18.17 -4.34
N TYR A 191 -2.84 17.36 -3.94
CA TYR A 191 -3.87 17.69 -2.97
C TYR A 191 -3.85 16.70 -1.81
N LEU A 192 -4.18 17.17 -0.61
CA LEU A 192 -4.39 16.34 0.57
C LEU A 192 -5.88 16.39 0.95
N CYS A 193 -6.48 15.22 1.16
CA CYS A 193 -7.86 15.05 1.58
C CYS A 193 -7.91 14.32 2.93
N ASN A 194 -8.46 14.99 3.95
CA ASN A 194 -8.65 14.39 5.28
C ASN A 194 -9.99 13.63 5.41
N GLY A 195 -10.75 13.49 4.32
CA GLY A 195 -12.05 12.83 4.29
C GLY A 195 -13.23 13.80 4.24
N GLU A 196 -12.97 15.09 4.47
CA GLU A 196 -13.98 16.15 4.38
C GLU A 196 -13.54 17.24 3.40
N LYS A 197 -12.29 17.70 3.51
CA LYS A 197 -11.78 18.83 2.75
C LYS A 197 -10.58 18.40 1.92
N ILE A 198 -10.62 18.78 0.65
CA ILE A 198 -9.47 18.69 -0.26
C ILE A 198 -8.74 20.03 -0.21
N LYS A 199 -7.42 20.02 0.03
CA LYS A 199 -6.57 21.22 -0.06
C LYS A 199 -5.38 20.97 -0.97
N LYS A 200 -5.04 21.94 -1.83
CA LYS A 200 -3.79 21.92 -2.60
C LYS A 200 -2.63 22.05 -1.62
N VAL A 201 -1.59 21.24 -1.79
CA VAL A 201 -0.41 21.24 -0.92
C VAL A 201 0.86 21.35 -1.73
N SER A 202 1.85 22.07 -1.20
CA SER A 202 3.22 21.98 -1.67
C SER A 202 3.94 20.88 -0.89
N VAL A 203 4.36 19.83 -1.57
CA VAL A 203 5.11 18.73 -0.97
C VAL A 203 6.49 19.24 -0.57
N VAL A 204 6.75 19.23 0.73
CA VAL A 204 8.04 19.64 1.28
C VAL A 204 9.11 18.63 0.88
N LYS A 205 10.32 19.11 0.57
CA LYS A 205 11.46 18.25 0.22
C LYS A 205 11.84 17.33 1.38
N PRO A 206 11.72 16.00 1.25
CA PRO A 206 12.14 15.10 2.31
C PRO A 206 13.66 15.07 2.44
N SER A 207 14.13 14.72 3.64
CA SER A 207 15.55 14.51 3.88
C SER A 207 16.12 13.49 2.90
N LYS A 208 17.34 13.74 2.37
CA LYS A 208 18.03 12.83 1.43
C LYS A 208 17.24 12.52 0.13
N PHE A 209 16.39 13.43 -0.32
CA PHE A 209 15.70 13.31 -1.63
C PHE A 209 16.69 13.04 -2.78
N ARG A 210 16.34 12.08 -3.67
CA ARG A 210 17.19 11.54 -4.76
C ARG A 210 18.51 10.88 -4.33
N SER A 211 18.83 10.83 -3.04
CA SER A 211 20.03 10.12 -2.56
C SER A 211 19.77 8.62 -2.47
N LEU A 212 20.66 7.82 -3.06
CA LEU A 212 20.68 6.37 -2.87
C LEU A 212 20.81 5.98 -1.38
N SER A 213 21.46 6.84 -0.57
CA SER A 213 21.65 6.62 0.86
C SER A 213 20.35 6.56 1.67
N TYR A 214 19.27 7.20 1.21
CA TYR A 214 17.95 7.08 1.85
C TYR A 214 17.43 5.65 1.72
N ARG A 215 17.52 5.06 0.51
CA ARG A 215 17.05 3.69 0.27
C ARG A 215 17.84 2.68 1.08
N PHE A 216 19.17 2.79 1.10
CA PHE A 216 20.00 1.90 1.92
C PHE A 216 19.70 2.06 3.42
N LYS A 217 19.56 3.30 3.94
CA LYS A 217 19.26 3.53 5.36
C LYS A 217 17.88 2.98 5.76
N VAL A 218 16.86 3.18 4.92
CA VAL A 218 15.52 2.67 5.19
C VAL A 218 15.50 1.14 5.08
N ILE A 219 16.12 0.54 4.05
CA ILE A 219 16.19 -0.92 3.89
C ILE A 219 16.92 -1.59 5.05
N LEU A 220 18.02 -1.02 5.57
CA LEU A 220 18.73 -1.55 6.74
C LEU A 220 17.85 -1.59 8.00
N GLY A 221 16.87 -0.69 8.08
CA GLY A 221 15.91 -0.62 9.18
C GLY A 221 14.71 -1.57 9.04
N LEU A 222 14.49 -2.13 7.85
CA LEU A 222 13.38 -3.02 7.55
C LEU A 222 13.87 -4.48 7.45
N THR A 223 12.96 -5.43 7.60
CA THR A 223 13.25 -6.86 7.46
C THR A 223 12.62 -7.35 6.16
N ARG A 224 13.39 -8.05 5.31
CA ARG A 224 12.89 -8.61 4.04
C ARG A 224 12.70 -10.11 4.14
N ASN A 225 11.70 -10.64 3.45
CA ASN A 225 11.51 -12.08 3.30
C ASN A 225 12.14 -12.59 1.99
N SER A 226 12.25 -13.91 1.85
CA SER A 226 12.77 -14.58 0.64
C SER A 226 11.82 -14.51 -0.57
N ALA A 227 10.56 -14.12 -0.37
CA ALA A 227 9.51 -14.05 -1.40
C ALA A 227 9.30 -12.62 -1.97
N GLY A 228 10.19 -11.66 -1.66
CA GLY A 228 10.20 -10.32 -2.25
C GLY A 228 9.39 -9.23 -1.53
N GLY A 229 8.69 -9.57 -0.45
CA GLY A 229 7.99 -8.64 0.44
C GLY A 229 8.80 -8.28 1.70
N PHE A 230 8.20 -7.47 2.58
CA PHE A 230 8.80 -7.08 3.86
C PHE A 230 8.21 -7.87 5.02
N GLY A 231 9.07 -8.49 5.82
CA GLY A 231 8.66 -9.33 6.94
C GLY A 231 9.79 -10.23 7.43
N GLY A 232 9.99 -10.30 8.74
CA GLY A 232 10.80 -11.34 9.37
C GLY A 232 10.81 -11.26 10.90
N ARG A 233 11.14 -12.39 11.53
CA ARG A 233 11.16 -12.52 12.99
C ARG A 233 12.39 -11.81 13.58
N ILE A 234 12.18 -10.96 14.58
CA ILE A 234 13.28 -10.32 15.31
C ILE A 234 13.79 -11.31 16.37
N PRO A 235 15.09 -11.68 16.35
CA PRO A 235 15.67 -12.60 17.32
C PRO A 235 15.50 -12.08 18.74
N GLU A 236 15.26 -12.99 19.69
CA GLU A 236 15.44 -12.66 21.10
C GLU A 236 16.93 -12.52 21.39
N PRO A 237 17.37 -11.52 22.17
CA PRO A 237 18.75 -11.50 22.64
C PRO A 237 18.95 -12.77 23.46
N THR A 238 19.76 -13.69 22.93
CA THR A 238 20.23 -14.82 23.72
C THR A 238 20.96 -14.25 24.92
N GLN A 239 20.53 -14.63 26.13
CA GLN A 239 21.35 -14.38 27.32
C GLN A 239 22.69 -15.07 27.08
N SER A 240 23.74 -14.29 26.83
CA SER A 240 25.08 -14.81 26.71
C SER A 240 25.57 -15.19 28.11
N SER A 241 25.25 -16.41 28.53
CA SER A 241 26.05 -17.15 29.49
C SER A 241 26.44 -18.48 28.89
N SER A 242 27.75 -18.67 28.76
CA SER A 242 28.51 -19.88 28.40
C SER A 242 28.85 -20.10 26.92
N ARG A 243 30.16 -20.19 26.69
CA ARG A 243 30.84 -20.68 25.49
C ARG A 243 30.28 -22.05 25.09
N GLY A 244 29.75 -22.15 23.88
CA GLY A 244 29.51 -23.43 23.21
C GLY A 244 29.68 -23.24 21.71
N ARG A 245 30.83 -23.65 21.16
CA ARG A 245 31.04 -23.77 19.71
C ARG A 245 30.05 -24.79 19.17
N TYR A 246 29.20 -24.41 18.22
CA TYR A 246 28.48 -25.34 17.37
C TYR A 246 28.78 -25.02 15.90
N TYR A 247 29.42 -25.98 15.23
CA TYR A 247 29.57 -26.05 13.78
C TYR A 247 28.21 -26.39 13.14
N GLY A 248 27.88 -25.73 12.04
CA GLY A 248 26.76 -26.11 11.16
C GLY A 248 27.28 -26.34 9.75
N TYR A 249 27.18 -27.59 9.28
CA TYR A 249 27.44 -28.05 7.92
C TYR A 249 26.27 -27.70 6.98
N GLY A 250 26.61 -27.46 5.70
CA GLY A 250 25.93 -27.95 4.48
C GLY A 250 24.48 -27.56 4.25
#